data_AF-A0A969FBL6-F1
#
_entry.id   AF-A0A969FBL6-F1
#
_cell.length_a   1.000
_cell.length_b   1.000
_cell.length_c   1.000
_cell.angle_alpha   90.00
_cell.angle_beta   90.00
_cell.angle_gamma   90.00
#
_symmetry.space_group_name_H-M   'P 1'
#
loop_
_entity.id
_entity.type
_entity.pdbx_description
1 polymer ?
#
loop_
_entity_poly.entity_id
_entity_poly.type
_entity_poly.pdbx_seq_one_letter_code
_entity_poly.pdbx_strand_id
1 'polypeptide(L)' 'MGGKTDLDRVTAYVPPEWKQELEEWAEAEERSVSWLVSKLIGNALQERREKSQPEAVGTGAK' A
#
# COMPACT_ATOMS: atom_id res chain seq x y z
N MET A 1 20.10 -19.76 -8.16
CA MET A 1 19.99 -19.28 -6.77
C MET A 1 18.63 -18.64 -6.60
N GLY A 2 17.62 -19.40 -6.19
CA GLY A 2 16.25 -18.92 -6.01
C GLY A 2 16.07 -18.37 -4.59
N GLY A 3 16.30 -17.07 -4.42
CA GLY A 3 15.93 -16.36 -3.20
C GLY A 3 14.41 -16.22 -3.18
N LYS A 4 13.73 -17.12 -2.45
CA LYS A 4 12.30 -16.95 -2.19
C LYS A 4 12.16 -15.71 -1.31
N THR A 5 11.61 -14.65 -1.86
CA THR A 5 11.09 -13.55 -1.05
C THR A 5 9.93 -14.12 -0.23
N ASP A 6 9.93 -13.94 1.09
CA ASP A 6 8.83 -14.31 1.99
C ASP A 6 7.64 -13.33 1.81
N LEU A 7 7.11 -13.27 0.60
CA LEU A 7 6.02 -12.37 0.21
C LEU A 7 4.86 -13.20 -0.35
N ASP A 8 3.67 -12.98 0.21
CA ASP A 8 2.43 -13.53 -0.29
C ASP A 8 1.85 -12.69 -1.44
N ARG A 9 1.19 -13.34 -2.39
CA ARG A 9 0.53 -12.68 -3.52
C ARG A 9 -0.94 -12.41 -3.21
N VAL A 10 -1.36 -11.17 -3.41
CA VAL A 10 -2.78 -10.76 -3.44
C VAL A 10 -3.18 -10.49 -4.90
N THR A 11 -4.38 -10.92 -5.31
CA THR A 11 -4.93 -10.70 -6.66
C THR A 11 -6.30 -10.06 -6.58
N ALA A 12 -6.53 -9.02 -7.38
CA ALA A 12 -7.81 -8.33 -7.48
C ALA A 12 -8.06 -7.92 -8.93
N TYR A 13 -9.34 -7.89 -9.32
CA TYR A 13 -9.77 -7.29 -10.58
C TYR A 13 -9.97 -5.79 -10.39
N VAL A 14 -9.50 -5.00 -11.33
CA VAL A 14 -9.69 -3.55 -11.38
C VAL A 14 -10.25 -3.16 -12.75
N PRO A 15 -10.95 -2.01 -12.85
CA PRO A 15 -11.33 -1.45 -14.13
C PRO A 15 -10.11 -1.28 -15.07
N PRO A 16 -10.24 -1.51 -16.39
CA PRO A 16 -9.13 -1.37 -17.34
C PRO A 16 -8.44 0.00 -17.29
N GLU A 17 -9.22 1.06 -17.08
CA GLU A 17 -8.74 2.43 -16.97
C GLU A 17 -7.77 2.62 -15.79
N TRP A 18 -8.03 1.96 -14.65
CA TRP A 18 -7.14 2.02 -13.49
C TRP A 18 -5.84 1.28 -13.75
N LYS A 19 -5.91 0.16 -14.48
CA LYS A 19 -4.70 -0.58 -14.86
C LYS A 19 -3.82 0.30 -15.76
N GLN A 20 -4.42 0.97 -16.74
CA GLN A 20 -3.69 1.86 -17.64
C GLN A 20 -3.04 3.02 -16.87
N GLU A 21 -3.79 3.68 -15.99
CA GLU A 21 -3.27 4.77 -15.16
C GLU A 21 -2.08 4.31 -14.28
N LEU A 22 -2.15 3.12 -13.69
CA LEU A 22 -1.06 2.54 -12.91
C LEU A 22 0.17 2.18 -13.76
N GLU A 23 -0.04 1.74 -15.01
CA GLU A 23 1.04 1.45 -15.96
C GLU A 23 1.77 2.74 -16.37
N GLU A 24 1.03 3.78 -16.73
CA GLU A 24 1.58 5.10 -17.10
C GLU A 24 2.32 5.76 -15.93
N TRP A 25 1.77 5.66 -14.72
CA TRP A 25 2.44 6.18 -13.51
C TRP A 25 3.73 5.41 -13.23
N ALA A 26 3.72 4.08 -13.27
CA ALA A 26 4.91 3.27 -13.04
C ALA A 26 6.02 3.58 -14.07
N GLU A 27 5.66 3.79 -15.34
CA GLU A 27 6.58 4.20 -16.40
C GLU A 27 7.23 5.55 -16.10
N ALA A 28 6.43 6.56 -15.72
CA ALA A 28 6.91 7.90 -15.39
C ALA A 28 7.91 7.91 -14.21
N GLU A 29 7.80 6.96 -13.27
CA GLU A 29 8.72 6.81 -12.14
C GLU A 29 9.89 5.86 -12.40
N GLU A 30 10.01 5.29 -13.60
CA GLU A 30 10.99 4.23 -13.93
C GLU A 30 10.89 3.02 -12.98
N ARG A 31 9.66 2.61 -12.64
CA ARG A 31 9.35 1.52 -11.72
C ARG A 31 8.43 0.47 -12.36
N SER A 32 8.27 -0.66 -11.69
CA SER A 32 7.28 -1.67 -12.07
C SER A 32 5.93 -1.38 -11.41
N VAL A 33 4.84 -1.75 -12.07
CA VAL A 33 3.48 -1.66 -11.51
C VAL A 33 3.38 -2.38 -10.16
N SER A 34 4.01 -3.55 -10.01
CA SER A 34 4.04 -4.29 -8.75
C SER A 34 4.70 -3.49 -7.62
N TRP A 35 5.76 -2.74 -7.92
CA TRP A 35 6.41 -1.87 -6.94
C TRP A 35 5.50 -0.71 -6.54
N LEU A 36 4.90 -0.03 -7.52
CA LEU A 36 3.99 1.10 -7.30
C LEU A 36 2.80 0.67 -6.43
N VAL A 37 2.12 -0.41 -6.81
CA VAL A 37 0.98 -0.96 -6.07
C VAL A 37 1.39 -1.35 -4.64
N SER A 38 2.57 -1.96 -4.46
CA SER A 38 3.07 -2.28 -3.13
C SER A 38 3.29 -1.03 -2.27
N LYS A 39 3.75 0.08 -2.86
CA LYS A 39 3.92 1.35 -2.14
C LYS A 39 2.59 2.00 -1.78
N LEU A 40 1.65 2.05 -2.72
CA LEU A 40 0.30 2.60 -2.49
C LEU A 40 -0.42 1.83 -1.36
N ILE A 41 -0.39 0.49 -1.40
CA ILE A 41 -0.98 -0.34 -0.34
C ILE A 41 -0.27 -0.12 1.00
N GLY A 42 1.07 -0.06 0.99
CA GLY A 42 1.86 0.19 2.20
C GLY A 42 1.49 1.51 2.88
N ASN A 43 1.36 2.59 2.11
CA ASN A 43 0.96 3.91 2.59
C ASN A 43 -0.46 3.89 3.16
N ALA A 44 -1.42 3.30 2.44
CA ALA A 44 -2.81 3.19 2.90
C ALA A 44 -2.94 2.38 4.21
N LEU A 45 -2.16 1.30 4.37
CA LEU A 45 -2.12 0.52 5.60
C LEU A 45 -1.50 1.30 6.76
N GLN A 46 -0.46 2.09 6.49
CA GLN A 46 0.14 2.97 7.49
C GLN A 46 -0.87 4.02 7.97
N GLU A 47 -1.49 4.76 7.05
CA GLU A 47 -2.51 5.75 7.37
C GLU A 47 -3.67 5.15 8.17
N ARG A 48 -4.10 3.92 7.82
CA ARG A 48 -5.14 3.22 8.56
C ARG A 48 -4.74 2.95 10.00
N ARG A 49 -3.48 2.55 10.24
CA ARG A 49 -2.96 2.29 11.59
C ARG A 49 -2.87 3.58 12.40
N GLU A 50 -2.43 4.67 11.79
CA GLU A 50 -2.33 5.99 12.42
C GLU A 50 -3.72 6.52 12.80
N LYS A 51 -4.71 6.42 11.90
CA LYS A 51 -6.11 6.80 12.19
C LYS A 51 -6.80 5.89 13.22
N SER A 52 -6.28 4.68 13.42
CA SER A 52 -6.84 3.71 14.37
C SER A 52 -6.11 3.69 15.71
N GLN A 53 -5.11 4.55 15.94
CA GLN A 53 -4.61 4.77 17.29
C GLN A 53 -5.69 5.55 18.05
N PRO A 54 -6.36 4.95 19.07
CA PRO A 54 -7.18 5.75 19.96
C PRO A 54 -6.25 6.74 20.63
N GLU A 55 -6.63 8.02 20.61
CA GLU A 55 -6.03 9.06 21.43
C GLU A 55 -5.80 8.48 22.82
N ALA A 56 -4.54 8.48 23.27
CA ALA A 56 -4.18 8.04 24.59
C ALA A 56 -5.06 8.81 25.58
N VAL A 57 -6.00 8.06 26.15
CA VAL A 57 -6.96 8.43 27.16
C VAL A 57 -6.39 9.48 28.11
N GLY A 58 -6.88 10.72 27.97
CA GLY A 58 -6.85 11.69 29.03
C GLY A 58 -7.82 11.25 30.12
N THR A 59 -7.39 10.40 31.04
CA THR A 59 -8.08 10.25 32.33
C THR A 59 -7.39 11.16 33.32
N GLY A 60 -8.08 12.24 33.68
CA GLY A 60 -7.73 13.04 34.84
C GLY A 60 -7.67 12.17 36.10
N ALA A 61 -6.58 12.27 36.83
CA ALA A 61 -6.55 11.91 38.23
C ALA A 61 -6.76 13.20 39.03
N LYS A 62 -7.92 13.25 39.67
CA LYS A 62 -8.33 14.25 40.65
C LYS A 62 -7.66 13.97 41.99
#